data_AF-A0AAW0L056-F1
#
_entry.id   AF-A0AAW0L056-F1
#
_cell.length_a   1.000
_cell.length_b   1.000
_cell.length_c   1.000
_cell.angle_alpha   90.00
_cell.angle_beta   90.00
_cell.angle_gamma   90.00
#
_symmetry.space_group_name_H-M   'P 1'
#
loop_
_entity.id
_entity.type
_entity.pdbx_description
1 polymer ?
#
loop_
_entity_poly.entity_id
_entity_poly.type
_entity_poly.pdbx_seq_one_letter_code
_entity_poly.pdbx_strand_id
1 'polypeptide(L)'
;MNETGASEEDAREYIKNLISATWKKMNEDRVASSPFSHIFIEIALNLARMAQCMYQHGDGHGHGNRETKDRILSLLIQPIPLNKD
;
A
#
# COMPACT_ATOMS: atom_id res chain seq x y z
N MET A 1 18.99 -11.52 -5.47
CA MET A 1 20.02 -11.56 -6.52
C MET A 1 21.43 -11.63 -5.92
N ASN A 2 22.03 -10.54 -5.42
CA ASN A 2 23.43 -10.58 -4.96
C ASN A 2 23.70 -11.53 -3.77
N GLU A 3 22.81 -11.56 -2.77
CA GLU A 3 23.01 -12.38 -1.57
C GLU A 3 22.88 -13.89 -1.80
N THR A 4 22.06 -14.30 -2.78
CA THR A 4 21.65 -15.71 -2.95
C THR A 4 21.96 -16.26 -4.34
N GLY A 5 22.41 -15.42 -5.28
CA GLY A 5 22.54 -15.77 -6.70
C GLY A 5 21.21 -15.98 -7.43
N ALA A 6 20.06 -15.73 -6.77
CA ALA A 6 18.74 -15.93 -7.39
C ALA A 6 18.50 -14.99 -8.58
N SER A 7 17.66 -15.43 -9.52
CA SER A 7 17.17 -14.61 -10.64
C SER A 7 16.43 -13.36 -10.15
N GLU A 8 16.20 -12.39 -11.04
CA GLU A 8 15.38 -11.22 -10.68
C GLU A 8 13.94 -11.66 -10.36
N GLU A 9 13.39 -12.57 -11.15
CA GLU A 9 12.04 -13.10 -11.01
C GLU A 9 11.85 -13.79 -9.65
N ASP A 10 12.75 -14.70 -9.29
CA ASP A 10 12.71 -15.41 -8.00
C ASP A 10 12.90 -14.44 -6.83
N ALA A 11 13.81 -13.48 -6.97
CA ALA A 11 14.02 -12.47 -5.95
C ALA A 11 12.78 -11.58 -5.75
N ARG A 12 12.12 -11.16 -6.85
CA ARG A 12 10.88 -10.38 -6.78
C ARG A 12 9.76 -11.18 -6.13
N GLU A 13 9.59 -12.44 -6.49
CA GLU A 13 8.57 -13.31 -5.91
C GLU A 13 8.80 -13.51 -4.42
N TYR A 14 10.06 -13.73 -4.00
CA TYR A 14 10.44 -13.79 -2.60
C TYR A 14 10.08 -12.51 -1.83
N ILE A 15 10.39 -11.33 -2.37
CA ILE A 15 10.04 -10.04 -1.74
C ILE A 15 8.52 -9.86 -1.64
N LYS A 16 7.73 -10.23 -2.66
CA LYS A 16 6.26 -10.20 -2.57
C LYS A 16 5.74 -11.09 -1.44
N ASN A 17 6.32 -12.28 -1.27
CA ASN A 17 5.96 -13.19 -0.19
C ASN A 17 6.30 -12.60 1.18
N LEU A 18 7.45 -11.94 1.32
CA LEU A 18 7.80 -11.21 2.55
C LEU A 18 6.83 -10.06 2.84
N ILE A 19 6.43 -9.30 1.83
CA ILE A 19 5.42 -8.24 1.97
C ILE A 19 4.09 -8.84 2.46
N SER A 20 3.63 -9.95 1.85
CA SER A 20 2.40 -10.63 2.27
C SER A 20 2.47 -11.16 3.70
N ALA A 21 3.58 -11.78 4.08
CA ALA A 21 3.80 -12.27 5.44
C ALA A 21 3.82 -11.12 6.46
N THR A 22 4.42 -9.99 6.09
CA THR A 22 4.47 -8.79 6.95
C THR A 22 3.10 -8.16 7.12
N TRP A 23 2.28 -8.11 6.06
CA TRP A 23 0.89 -7.68 6.14
C TRP A 23 0.05 -8.51 7.13
N LYS A 24 0.24 -9.83 7.16
CA LYS A 24 -0.43 -10.71 8.12
C LYS A 24 -0.07 -10.33 9.55
N LYS A 25 1.22 -10.14 9.84
CA LYS A 25 1.69 -9.68 11.16
C LYS A 25 1.11 -8.32 11.54
N MET A 26 1.12 -7.35 10.62
CA MET A 26 0.53 -6.02 10.88
C MET A 26 -0.96 -6.09 11.21
N ASN A 27 -1.71 -7.03 10.61
CA ASN A 27 -3.13 -7.23 10.92
C ASN A 27 -3.34 -7.86 12.30
N GLU A 28 -2.46 -8.78 12.72
CA GLU A 28 -2.46 -9.34 14.07
C GLU A 28 -2.11 -8.26 15.11
N ASP A 29 -1.06 -7.48 14.85
CA ASP A 29 -0.60 -6.40 15.73
C ASP A 29 -1.62 -5.26 15.86
N ARG A 30 -2.44 -5.03 14.85
CA ARG A 30 -3.52 -4.03 14.88
C ARG A 30 -4.50 -4.26 16.03
N VAL A 31 -4.80 -5.53 16.35
CA VAL A 31 -5.77 -5.92 17.38
C VAL A 31 -5.10 -6.36 18.68
N ALA A 32 -3.77 -6.46 18.68
CA ALA A 32 -2.99 -6.80 19.87
C ALA A 32 -2.95 -5.64 20.86
N SER A 33 -2.65 -5.96 22.12
CA SER A 33 -2.33 -4.93 23.12
C SER A 33 -1.06 -4.20 22.69
N SER A 34 -1.13 -2.87 22.64
CA SER A 34 -0.04 -2.03 22.18
C SER A 34 0.15 -0.85 23.14
N PRO A 35 1.40 -0.42 23.39
CA PRO A 35 1.66 0.81 24.15
C PRO A 35 1.34 2.08 23.35
N PHE A 36 1.06 1.95 22.05
CA PHE A 36 0.75 3.07 21.17
C PHE A 36 -0.76 3.32 21.08
N SER A 37 -1.13 4.57 20.79
CA SER A 37 -2.54 4.92 20.58
C SER A 37 -3.11 4.26 19.32
N HIS A 38 -4.41 3.99 19.33
CA HIS A 38 -5.11 3.45 18.16
C HIS A 38 -4.91 4.32 16.90
N ILE A 39 -4.93 5.65 17.06
CA ILE A 39 -4.71 6.60 15.96
C ILE A 39 -3.32 6.39 15.34
N PHE A 40 -2.28 6.22 16.15
CA PHE A 40 -0.92 5.99 15.65
C PHE A 40 -0.84 4.69 14.85
N ILE A 41 -1.44 3.62 15.37
CA ILE A 41 -1.49 2.31 14.71
C ILE A 41 -2.20 2.44 13.35
N GLU A 42 -3.32 3.15 13.30
CA GLU A 42 -4.04 3.37 12.04
C GLU A 42 -3.24 4.18 11.02
N ILE A 43 -2.52 5.22 11.45
CA ILE A 43 -1.64 6.00 10.56
C ILE A 43 -0.54 5.10 9.98
N ALA A 44 0.10 4.27 10.80
CA ALA A 44 1.14 3.34 10.34
C ALA A 44 0.59 2.32 9.32
N LEU A 45 -0.59 1.76 9.58
CA LEU A 45 -1.28 0.88 8.62
C LEU A 45 -1.63 1.60 7.32
N ASN A 46 -2.14 2.83 7.41
CA ASN A 46 -2.50 3.62 6.24
C ASN A 46 -1.29 4.00 5.39
N LEU A 47 -0.12 4.21 5.99
CA LEU A 47 1.12 4.42 5.24
C LEU A 47 1.47 3.20 4.38
N ALA A 48 1.39 1.99 4.95
CA ALA A 48 1.61 0.75 4.20
C ALA A 48 0.56 0.56 3.08
N ARG A 49 -0.72 0.87 3.36
CA ARG A 49 -1.79 0.83 2.34
C ARG A 49 -1.53 1.82 1.22
N MET A 50 -1.09 3.04 1.54
CA MET A 50 -0.74 4.05 0.54
C MET A 50 0.43 3.57 -0.32
N ALA A 51 1.50 3.04 0.27
CA ALA A 51 2.63 2.51 -0.50
C ALA A 51 2.17 1.43 -1.49
N GLN A 52 1.34 0.47 -1.05
CA GLN A 52 0.79 -0.54 -1.94
C GLN A 52 -0.08 0.07 -3.04
N CYS A 53 -0.99 0.99 -2.70
CA CYS A 53 -1.87 1.67 -3.66
C CYS A 53 -1.06 2.40 -4.76
N MET A 54 0.07 3.01 -4.39
CA MET A 54 0.94 3.75 -5.30
C MET A 54 1.81 2.84 -6.17
N TYR A 55 2.27 1.70 -5.66
CA TYR A 55 3.32 0.90 -6.33
C TYR A 55 2.89 -0.47 -6.87
N GLN A 56 1.64 -0.90 -6.62
CA GLN A 56 1.17 -2.23 -7.04
C GLN A 56 1.18 -2.47 -8.56
N HIS A 57 1.22 -1.40 -9.38
CA HIS A 57 1.22 -1.48 -10.84
C HIS A 57 2.43 -0.75 -11.46
N GLY A 58 3.55 -0.69 -10.74
CA GLY A 58 4.74 0.07 -11.14
C GLY A 58 4.83 1.40 -10.40
N ASP A 59 5.59 2.36 -10.93
CA ASP A 59 5.79 3.64 -10.23
C ASP A 59 4.61 4.61 -10.41
N GLY A 60 3.61 4.51 -9.54
CA GLY A 60 2.48 5.44 -9.52
C GLY A 60 2.80 6.79 -8.89
N HIS A 61 3.92 6.95 -8.17
CA HIS A 61 4.26 8.20 -7.47
C HIS A 61 5.13 9.14 -8.32
N GLY A 62 6.25 8.63 -8.85
CA GLY A 62 7.18 9.42 -9.67
C GLY A 62 6.69 9.57 -11.11
N HIS A 63 6.47 8.44 -11.79
CA HIS A 63 6.01 8.45 -13.18
C HIS A 63 4.52 8.84 -13.33
N GLY A 64 3.70 8.56 -12.31
CA GLY A 64 2.27 8.89 -12.31
C GLY A 64 1.52 8.12 -13.40
N ASN A 65 1.32 6.83 -13.19
CA ASN A 65 0.53 6.00 -14.10
C ASN A 65 -0.94 6.51 -14.19
N ARG A 66 -1.64 6.11 -15.26
CA ARG A 66 -3.02 6.57 -15.53
C ARG A 66 -3.95 6.26 -14.35
N GLU A 67 -3.84 5.08 -13.77
CA GLU A 67 -4.70 4.63 -12.68
C GLU A 67 -4.54 5.48 -11.41
N THR A 68 -3.31 5.77 -10.98
CA THR A 68 -3.04 6.61 -9.81
C THR A 68 -3.57 8.03 -10.04
N LYS A 69 -3.41 8.58 -11.25
CA LYS A 69 -3.98 9.89 -11.61
C LYS A 69 -5.51 9.88 -11.54
N ASP A 70 -6.16 8.87 -12.11
CA ASP A 70 -7.62 8.73 -12.09
C ASP A 70 -8.15 8.61 -10.64
N ARG A 71 -7.47 7.84 -9.79
CA ARG A 71 -7.80 7.74 -8.35
C ARG A 71 -7.65 9.08 -7.62
N ILE A 72 -6.55 9.81 -7.84
CA ILE A 72 -6.32 11.13 -7.22
C ILE A 72 -7.40 12.11 -7.66
N LEU A 73 -7.72 12.15 -8.95
CA LEU A 73 -8.76 13.02 -9.49
C LEU A 73 -10.10 12.72 -8.83
N SER A 74 -10.51 11.46 -8.78
CA SER A 74 -11.79 11.06 -8.20
C SER A 74 -11.88 11.28 -6.68
N LEU A 75 -10.78 11.13 -5.94
CA LEU A 75 -10.81 11.17 -4.47
C LEU A 75 -10.58 12.58 -3.89
N LEU A 76 -9.76 13.40 -4.56
CA LEU A 76 -9.27 14.65 -3.98
C LEU A 76 -9.69 15.90 -4.77
N ILE A 77 -10.04 15.75 -6.06
CA ILE A 77 -10.31 16.89 -6.95
C ILE A 77 -11.79 16.95 -7.35
N GLN A 78 -12.36 15.82 -7.77
CA GLN A 78 -13.71 15.74 -8.30
C GLN A 78 -14.70 15.49 -7.16
N PRO A 79 -15.70 16.36 -6.95
CA PRO A 79 -16.71 16.14 -5.94
C PRO A 79 -17.67 15.02 -6.36
N ILE A 80 -18.26 14.35 -5.37
CA ILE A 80 -19.33 13.37 -5.60
C ILE A 80 -20.58 14.14 -6.06
N PRO A 81 -21.16 13.83 -7.23
CA PRO A 81 -22.38 14.47 -7.68
C PRO A 81 -23.53 14.21 -6.70
N LEU A 82 -24.24 15.26 -6.31
CA LEU A 82 -25.49 15.12 -5.57
C LEU A 82 -26.62 14.97 -6.59
N ASN A 83 -27.37 13.89 -6.51
CA ASN A 83 -28.62 13.78 -7.25
C ASN A 83 -29.57 14.86 -6.71
N LYS A 84 -30.08 15.71 -7.59
CA LYS A 84 -31.20 16.59 -7.28
C LYS A 84 -32.47 15.80 -7.60
N ASP A 85 -33.33 15.65 -6.60
CA ASP A 85 -34.69 15.15 -6.78
C ASP A 85 -35.47 15.97 -7.82
#